data_AF-A0A485LKG3-F1
#
_entry.id   AF-A0A485LKG3-F1
#
_cell.length_a   1.000
_cell.length_b   1.000
_cell.length_c   1.000
_cell.angle_alpha   90.00
_cell.angle_beta   90.00
_cell.angle_gamma   90.00
#
_symmetry.space_group_name_H-M   'P 1'
#
loop_
_entity.id
_entity.type
_entity.pdbx_description
1 polymer ?
#
loop_
_entity_poly.entity_id
_entity_poly.type
_entity_poly.pdbx_seq_one_letter_code
_entity_poly.pdbx_strand_id
1 'polypeptide(L)'
;MTMEAAAVERRIQHLRWQIKQTEINVGLVPESDQVVALWTSRLQSLEATLARAVSDLPSPLGTYVATSPLPTHIFVLVHGNNGAPSDFAPLATCLRSAFASDAWVLQSAANEGQQTQRGVVLCGAALAVEILDGLLGFDNVQSVAPRKWSIVGHSFGGLIARHCLIFVQDLFRSLGVVPESFLTLCTPHLGSRRPGGGLWKLVVQQAVHTVLSITSLYGQTGRDLLLQGDAIVPRMSDPSTWPHVREPPHASTESNFMHALGAFHHRTLGGLVAGDHLVPHASSCLCLVPPSVELPTTTPSASRQWALGHSGFDDHAPWLDRASVAIPPAYDAAQLVGDDDDVTTDSEERLAVDATMLRGLQTLSWRRLHIRVGFPLVQWLKLHDWPIGRKQRPESRWEEFTDVVAAILLYNGVERFFETAAPPLFWTVASMAEDKDEAELAYKITLAQLHEQLNGVVKRGTQVQVAKAHAKLANHLISGRDYESAIDQFQSEWTLRQEIDGT
;
A
#
# COMPACT_ATOMS: atom_id res chain seq x y z
N MET A 1 9.49 28.65 -33.48
CA MET A 1 8.94 28.71 -32.11
C MET A 1 10.09 28.51 -31.14
N THR A 2 10.28 29.40 -30.15
CA THR A 2 11.33 29.22 -29.14
C THR A 2 11.01 28.00 -28.26
N MET A 3 12.01 27.36 -27.65
CA MET A 3 11.79 26.23 -26.73
C MET A 3 10.83 26.58 -25.58
N GLU A 4 10.86 27.83 -25.14
CA GLU A 4 10.01 28.40 -24.09
C GLU A 4 8.54 28.49 -24.53
N ALA A 5 8.27 29.01 -25.73
CA ALA A 5 6.91 29.04 -26.27
C ALA A 5 6.32 27.63 -26.43
N ALA A 6 7.15 26.63 -26.77
CA ALA A 6 6.74 25.24 -26.84
C ALA A 6 6.44 24.64 -25.46
N ALA A 7 7.16 25.04 -24.43
CA ALA A 7 6.92 24.60 -23.06
C ALA A 7 5.60 25.17 -22.50
N VAL A 8 5.35 26.46 -22.73
CA VAL A 8 4.09 27.13 -22.35
C VAL A 8 2.89 26.47 -23.03
N GLU A 9 2.97 26.20 -24.34
CA GLU A 9 1.88 25.53 -25.05
C GLU A 9 1.60 24.12 -24.51
N ARG A 10 2.66 23.34 -24.23
CA ARG A 10 2.50 22.01 -23.59
C ARG A 10 1.85 22.11 -22.22
N ARG A 11 2.20 23.13 -21.43
CA ARG A 11 1.62 23.37 -20.11
C ARG A 11 0.13 23.71 -20.20
N ILE A 12 -0.23 24.60 -21.12
CA ILE A 12 -1.62 24.97 -21.41
C ILE A 12 -2.42 23.74 -21.84
N GLN A 13 -1.85 22.90 -22.70
CA GLN A 13 -2.50 21.67 -23.14
C GLN A 13 -2.72 20.68 -22.00
N HIS A 14 -1.73 20.52 -21.10
CA HIS A 14 -1.87 19.70 -19.91
C HIS A 14 -3.00 20.22 -18.99
N LEU A 15 -3.06 21.53 -18.75
CA LEU A 15 -4.15 22.15 -17.98
C LEU A 15 -5.52 21.91 -18.62
N ARG A 16 -5.63 21.98 -19.95
CA ARG A 16 -6.89 21.67 -20.66
C ARG A 16 -7.33 20.22 -20.46
N TRP A 17 -6.41 19.25 -20.52
CA TRP A 17 -6.73 17.85 -20.24
C TRP A 17 -7.18 17.64 -18.78
N GLN A 18 -6.57 18.35 -17.83
CA GLN A 18 -6.93 18.32 -16.42
C GLN A 18 -8.33 18.91 -16.16
N ILE A 19 -8.67 20.01 -16.82
CA ILE A 19 -10.02 20.61 -16.79
C ILE A 19 -11.02 19.60 -17.32
N LYS A 20 -10.77 19.03 -18.51
CA LYS A 20 -11.66 18.04 -19.12
C LYS A 20 -11.89 16.82 -18.21
N GLN A 21 -10.83 16.27 -17.60
CA GLN A 21 -10.97 15.18 -16.62
C GLN A 21 -11.84 15.62 -15.43
N THR A 22 -11.65 16.85 -14.94
CA THR A 22 -12.42 17.36 -13.79
C THR A 22 -13.89 17.57 -14.13
N GLU A 23 -14.22 18.06 -15.33
CA GLU A 23 -15.60 18.16 -15.82
C GLU A 23 -16.29 16.80 -15.86
N ILE A 24 -15.60 15.77 -16.36
CA ILE A 24 -16.09 14.39 -16.33
C ILE A 24 -16.33 13.95 -14.88
N ASN A 25 -15.40 14.24 -13.97
CA ASN A 25 -15.52 13.85 -12.57
C ASN A 25 -16.70 14.54 -11.84
N VAL A 26 -17.05 15.78 -12.22
CA VAL A 26 -18.26 16.46 -11.74
C VAL A 26 -19.53 15.78 -12.26
N GLY A 27 -19.51 15.29 -13.50
CA GLY A 27 -20.64 14.62 -14.15
C GLY A 27 -20.83 13.14 -13.81
N LEU A 28 -19.86 12.50 -13.16
CA LEU A 28 -20.03 11.16 -12.60
C LEU A 28 -21.12 11.18 -11.52
N VAL A 29 -21.85 10.06 -11.37
CA VAL A 29 -22.98 9.95 -10.43
C VAL A 29 -22.57 10.53 -9.07
N PRO A 30 -23.27 11.55 -8.55
CA PRO A 30 -22.86 12.21 -7.32
C PRO A 30 -23.01 11.25 -6.14
N GLU A 31 -21.90 10.65 -5.73
CA GLU A 31 -21.86 9.70 -4.60
C GLU A 31 -21.96 10.42 -3.24
N SER A 32 -21.66 11.72 -3.22
CA SER A 32 -21.75 12.59 -2.03
C SER A 32 -21.62 14.06 -2.41
N ASP A 33 -22.37 14.94 -1.73
CA ASP A 33 -22.22 16.40 -1.86
C ASP A 33 -20.77 16.88 -1.63
N GLN A 34 -20.03 16.19 -0.75
CA GLN A 34 -18.62 16.52 -0.49
C GLN A 34 -17.73 16.23 -1.70
N VAL A 35 -18.02 15.17 -2.46
CA VAL A 35 -17.28 14.83 -3.68
C VAL A 35 -17.62 15.82 -4.79
N VAL A 36 -18.88 16.20 -4.93
CA VAL A 36 -19.31 17.23 -5.90
C VAL A 36 -18.63 18.56 -5.59
N ALA A 37 -18.61 18.98 -4.31
CA ALA A 37 -17.95 20.20 -3.88
C ALA A 37 -16.43 20.16 -4.14
N LEU A 38 -15.78 19.03 -3.87
CA LEU A 38 -14.35 18.81 -4.14
C LEU A 38 -14.03 19.02 -5.62
N TRP A 39 -14.74 18.35 -6.52
CA TRP A 39 -14.48 18.45 -7.96
C TRP A 39 -14.85 19.82 -8.53
N THR A 40 -15.95 20.43 -8.06
CA THR A 40 -16.34 21.78 -8.47
C THR A 40 -15.29 22.82 -8.06
N SER A 41 -14.77 22.73 -6.83
CA SER A 41 -13.71 23.63 -6.36
C SER A 41 -12.42 23.45 -7.15
N ARG A 42 -12.05 22.19 -7.47
CA ARG A 42 -10.88 21.90 -8.32
C ARG A 42 -11.04 22.48 -9.72
N LEU A 43 -12.22 22.35 -10.34
CA LEU A 43 -12.51 22.87 -11.68
C LEU A 43 -12.27 24.39 -11.74
N GLN A 44 -12.87 25.13 -10.80
CA GLN A 44 -12.71 26.58 -10.70
C GLN A 44 -11.24 27.00 -10.54
N SER A 45 -10.47 26.26 -9.72
CA SER A 45 -9.04 26.52 -9.51
C SER A 45 -8.22 26.31 -10.79
N LEU A 46 -8.53 25.25 -11.55
CA LEU A 46 -7.86 24.96 -12.82
C LEU A 46 -8.19 25.98 -13.90
N GLU A 47 -9.46 26.37 -14.03
CA GLU A 47 -9.89 27.39 -14.99
C GLU A 47 -9.21 28.73 -14.72
N ALA A 48 -9.16 29.15 -13.44
CA ALA A 48 -8.44 30.35 -13.04
C ALA A 48 -6.93 30.26 -13.33
N THR A 49 -6.33 29.08 -13.17
CA THR A 49 -4.92 28.84 -13.49
C THR A 49 -4.65 28.86 -14.99
N LEU A 50 -5.54 28.29 -15.80
CA LEU A 50 -5.47 28.34 -17.25
C LEU A 50 -5.63 29.79 -17.75
N ALA A 51 -6.60 30.55 -17.23
CA ALA A 51 -6.81 31.94 -17.61
C ALA A 51 -5.56 32.81 -17.36
N ARG A 52 -4.89 32.61 -16.21
CA ARG A 52 -3.61 33.27 -15.91
C ARG A 52 -2.50 32.83 -16.87
N ALA A 53 -2.34 31.51 -17.08
CA ALA A 53 -1.30 30.99 -17.99
C ALA A 53 -1.45 31.48 -19.44
N VAL A 54 -2.69 31.67 -19.91
CA VAL A 54 -2.98 32.24 -21.24
C VAL A 54 -2.73 33.76 -21.25
N SER A 55 -3.08 34.48 -20.17
CA SER A 55 -2.82 35.93 -20.06
C SER A 55 -1.33 36.27 -19.92
N ASP A 56 -0.55 35.38 -19.29
CA ASP A 56 0.89 35.53 -19.03
C ASP A 56 1.77 34.97 -20.17
N LEU A 57 1.19 34.68 -21.34
CA LEU A 57 1.95 34.36 -22.57
C LEU A 57 3.07 35.41 -22.74
N PRO A 58 4.34 34.99 -22.88
CA PRO A 58 5.47 35.78 -22.42
C PRO A 58 5.54 37.18 -23.06
N SER A 59 5.55 38.21 -22.21
CA SER A 59 6.48 39.33 -22.44
C SER A 59 7.90 38.76 -22.41
N PRO A 60 8.84 39.25 -23.24
CA PRO A 60 10.11 38.60 -23.57
C PRO A 60 11.16 38.48 -22.43
N LEU A 61 10.76 38.50 -21.15
CA LEU A 61 11.65 38.59 -19.98
C LEU A 61 11.28 37.66 -18.80
N GLY A 62 10.28 36.78 -18.91
CA GLY A 62 9.93 35.85 -17.83
C GLY A 62 10.70 34.54 -17.95
N THR A 63 11.63 34.26 -17.03
CA THR A 63 12.35 32.98 -17.00
C THR A 63 11.42 31.81 -16.67
N TYR A 64 11.13 30.96 -17.65
CA TYR A 64 10.51 29.66 -17.43
C TYR A 64 11.40 28.74 -16.60
N VAL A 65 10.96 28.32 -15.40
CA VAL A 65 11.61 27.27 -14.62
C VAL A 65 11.09 25.93 -15.15
N ALA A 66 11.92 25.23 -15.92
CA ALA A 66 11.57 23.91 -16.44
C ALA A 66 11.47 22.89 -15.30
N THR A 67 10.32 22.22 -15.19
CA THR A 67 10.16 21.06 -14.31
C THR A 67 10.67 19.80 -15.03
N SER A 68 10.87 18.72 -14.28
CA SER A 68 11.33 17.45 -14.84
C SER A 68 10.27 16.83 -15.76
N PRO A 69 10.67 16.09 -16.82
CA PRO A 69 9.74 15.34 -17.65
C PRO A 69 9.00 14.28 -16.82
N LEU A 70 7.74 13.98 -17.18
CA LEU A 70 6.99 12.88 -16.55
C LEU A 70 7.71 11.54 -16.81
N PRO A 71 8.12 10.79 -15.76
CA PRO A 71 8.84 9.53 -15.90
C PRO A 71 8.07 8.43 -16.62
N THR A 72 8.78 7.40 -17.10
CA THR A 72 8.19 6.24 -17.79
C THR A 72 7.33 5.40 -16.86
N HIS A 73 7.74 5.26 -15.59
CA HIS A 73 7.04 4.47 -14.60
C HIS A 73 6.38 5.34 -13.54
N ILE A 74 5.09 5.08 -13.27
CA ILE A 74 4.31 5.78 -12.25
C ILE A 74 3.83 4.74 -11.24
N PHE A 75 4.19 4.90 -9.98
CA PHE A 75 3.74 4.03 -8.88
C PHE A 75 2.96 4.84 -7.87
N VAL A 76 1.74 4.41 -7.57
CA VAL A 76 0.90 5.00 -6.52
C VAL A 76 0.73 3.98 -5.41
N LEU A 77 1.15 4.33 -4.19
CA LEU A 77 1.13 3.45 -3.02
C LEU A 77 0.11 4.00 -2.01
N VAL A 78 -0.91 3.20 -1.67
CA VAL A 78 -2.10 3.63 -0.95
C VAL A 78 -2.25 2.85 0.37
N HIS A 79 -1.95 3.52 1.48
CA HIS A 79 -1.97 2.92 2.82
C HIS A 79 -3.37 2.51 3.29
N GLY A 80 -3.41 1.62 4.29
CA GLY A 80 -4.65 1.15 4.91
C GLY A 80 -5.29 2.14 5.90
N ASN A 81 -6.32 1.67 6.62
CA ASN A 81 -7.04 2.49 7.59
C ASN A 81 -6.12 2.97 8.74
N ASN A 82 -6.22 4.25 9.10
CA ASN A 82 -5.34 4.89 10.09
C ASN A 82 -3.84 4.67 9.78
N GLY A 83 -3.53 4.56 8.49
CA GLY A 83 -2.18 4.42 7.95
C GLY A 83 -1.55 5.77 7.64
N ALA A 84 -0.32 5.71 7.12
CA ALA A 84 0.42 6.88 6.67
C ALA A 84 1.25 6.53 5.41
N PRO A 85 1.69 7.53 4.63
CA PRO A 85 2.58 7.31 3.48
C PRO A 85 3.79 6.42 3.80
N SER A 86 4.34 6.55 5.01
CA SER A 86 5.50 5.79 5.49
C SER A 86 5.28 4.28 5.57
N ASP A 87 4.03 3.81 5.62
CA ASP A 87 3.71 2.38 5.67
C ASP A 87 4.21 1.63 4.42
N PHE A 88 4.38 2.33 3.30
CA PHE A 88 4.94 1.79 2.06
C PHE A 88 6.40 2.21 1.79
N ALA A 89 7.08 2.83 2.76
CA ALA A 89 8.47 3.30 2.56
C ALA A 89 9.45 2.20 2.09
N PRO A 90 9.37 0.94 2.58
CA PRO A 90 10.23 -0.14 2.10
C PRO A 90 10.03 -0.42 0.61
N LEU A 91 8.78 -0.65 0.17
CA LEU A 91 8.46 -0.90 -1.24
C LEU A 91 8.83 0.31 -2.12
N ALA A 92 8.54 1.53 -1.65
CA ALA A 92 8.88 2.75 -2.37
C ALA A 92 10.39 2.88 -2.57
N THR A 93 11.19 2.47 -1.59
CA THR A 93 12.66 2.44 -1.69
C THR A 93 13.10 1.47 -2.76
N CYS A 94 12.59 0.24 -2.77
CA CYS A 94 12.91 -0.76 -3.81
C CYS A 94 12.57 -0.24 -5.22
N LEU A 95 11.40 0.37 -5.41
CA LEU A 95 10.97 0.91 -6.70
C LEU A 95 11.84 2.09 -7.16
N ARG A 96 12.15 3.03 -6.25
CA ARG A 96 13.05 4.17 -6.56
C ARG A 96 14.46 3.69 -6.88
N SER A 97 14.97 2.69 -6.17
CA SER A 97 16.29 2.13 -6.44
C SER A 97 16.36 1.40 -7.78
N ALA A 98 15.29 0.72 -8.18
CA ALA A 98 15.25 -0.05 -9.44
C ALA A 98 15.16 0.84 -10.69
N PHE A 99 14.40 1.94 -10.64
CA PHE A 99 14.17 2.81 -11.80
C PHE A 99 14.90 4.17 -11.73
N ALA A 100 15.56 4.47 -10.60
CA ALA A 100 16.24 5.74 -10.36
C ALA A 100 15.32 6.95 -10.69
N SER A 101 15.74 7.82 -11.61
CA SER A 101 14.98 9.00 -12.03
C SER A 101 13.83 8.72 -12.99
N ASP A 102 13.69 7.49 -13.50
CA ASP A 102 12.65 7.10 -14.45
C ASP A 102 11.39 6.50 -13.79
N ALA A 103 11.25 6.69 -12.47
CA ALA A 103 10.03 6.41 -11.75
C ALA A 103 9.54 7.60 -10.92
N TRP A 104 8.25 7.90 -11.05
CA TRP A 104 7.52 8.69 -10.07
C TRP A 104 6.83 7.77 -9.07
N VAL A 105 7.31 7.75 -7.82
CA VAL A 105 6.73 6.93 -6.74
C VAL A 105 5.99 7.84 -5.75
N LEU A 106 4.67 7.89 -5.88
CA LEU A 106 3.75 8.59 -4.99
C LEU A 106 3.33 7.68 -3.83
N GLN A 107 3.85 7.95 -2.63
CA GLN A 107 3.29 7.42 -1.39
C GLN A 107 2.16 8.37 -0.97
N SER A 108 0.91 7.96 -1.16
CA SER A 108 -0.25 8.84 -0.99
C SER A 108 -0.39 9.32 0.46
N ALA A 109 -0.54 10.64 0.63
CA ALA A 109 -0.85 11.30 1.90
C ALA A 109 -2.30 11.84 1.95
N ALA A 110 -3.06 11.74 0.85
CA ALA A 110 -4.42 12.27 0.72
C ALA A 110 -5.38 11.84 1.85
N ASN A 111 -5.13 10.66 2.45
CA ASN A 111 -6.00 10.06 3.44
C ASN A 111 -5.26 9.67 4.74
N GLU A 112 -4.10 10.25 5.04
CA GLU A 112 -3.30 9.91 6.22
C GLU A 112 -4.10 9.95 7.53
N GLY A 113 -3.88 8.99 8.43
CA GLY A 113 -4.44 8.98 9.77
C GLY A 113 -5.97 8.90 9.80
N GLN A 114 -6.61 9.84 10.50
CA GLN A 114 -8.06 9.81 10.73
C GLN A 114 -8.87 10.15 9.48
N GLN A 115 -8.23 10.69 8.44
CA GLN A 115 -8.85 11.03 7.17
C GLN A 115 -9.40 9.78 6.45
N THR A 116 -8.89 8.60 6.77
CA THR A 116 -9.44 7.33 6.29
C THR A 116 -10.84 7.03 6.81
N GLN A 117 -11.36 7.72 7.84
CA GLN A 117 -12.70 7.47 8.39
C GLN A 117 -13.85 8.01 7.52
N ARG A 118 -13.51 8.79 6.48
CA ARG A 118 -14.47 9.47 5.58
C ARG A 118 -15.13 8.55 4.55
N GLY A 119 -14.79 7.26 4.53
CA GLY A 119 -15.35 6.27 3.61
C GLY A 119 -14.61 6.19 2.27
N VAL A 120 -14.87 5.12 1.53
CA VAL A 120 -14.23 4.80 0.23
C VAL A 120 -14.46 5.91 -0.79
N VAL A 121 -15.69 6.44 -0.82
CA VAL A 121 -16.12 7.45 -1.79
C VAL A 121 -15.25 8.70 -1.74
N LEU A 122 -15.19 9.36 -0.58
CA LEU A 122 -14.42 10.60 -0.45
C LEU A 122 -12.91 10.33 -0.48
N CYS A 123 -12.46 9.23 0.14
CA CYS A 123 -11.04 8.89 0.12
C CYS A 123 -10.53 8.62 -1.30
N GLY A 124 -11.33 7.94 -2.14
CA GLY A 124 -10.99 7.65 -3.53
C GLY A 124 -10.95 8.92 -4.38
N ALA A 125 -11.88 9.85 -4.18
CA ALA A 125 -11.85 11.16 -4.84
C ALA A 125 -10.63 12.00 -4.39
N ALA A 126 -10.30 12.00 -3.09
CA ALA A 126 -9.13 12.68 -2.56
C ALA A 126 -7.80 12.11 -3.11
N LEU A 127 -7.70 10.79 -3.21
CA LEU A 127 -6.55 10.12 -3.85
C LEU A 127 -6.43 10.53 -5.32
N ALA A 128 -7.54 10.58 -6.06
CA ALA A 128 -7.53 11.02 -7.45
C ALA A 128 -7.03 12.46 -7.58
N VAL A 129 -7.49 13.38 -6.74
CA VAL A 129 -6.99 14.77 -6.71
C VAL A 129 -5.48 14.81 -6.49
N GLU A 130 -4.95 14.06 -5.51
CA GLU A 130 -3.50 14.03 -5.24
C GLU A 130 -2.68 13.52 -6.44
N ILE A 131 -3.16 12.47 -7.14
CA ILE A 131 -2.53 11.96 -8.36
C ILE A 131 -2.57 13.00 -9.47
N LEU A 132 -3.74 13.58 -9.73
CA LEU A 132 -3.94 14.57 -10.80
C LEU A 132 -3.11 15.84 -10.55
N ASP A 133 -3.05 16.32 -9.31
CA ASP A 133 -2.26 17.49 -8.95
C ASP A 133 -0.76 17.17 -8.96
N GLY A 134 -0.36 15.97 -8.56
CA GLY A 134 1.02 15.49 -8.71
C GLY A 134 1.49 15.47 -10.16
N LEU A 135 0.62 15.07 -11.09
CA LEU A 135 0.92 15.12 -12.53
C LEU A 135 1.19 16.54 -13.03
N LEU A 136 0.51 17.56 -12.49
CA LEU A 136 0.79 18.96 -12.80
C LEU A 136 2.19 19.41 -12.36
N GLY A 137 2.93 18.61 -11.58
CA GLY A 137 4.32 18.88 -11.25
C GLY A 137 5.31 18.56 -12.37
N PHE A 138 4.87 17.87 -13.44
CA PHE A 138 5.75 17.42 -14.51
C PHE A 138 5.53 18.17 -15.83
N ASP A 139 6.64 18.37 -16.53
CA ASP A 139 6.67 18.88 -17.90
C ASP A 139 6.73 17.72 -18.91
N ASN A 140 6.68 18.08 -20.20
CA ASN A 140 6.86 17.16 -21.32
C ASN A 140 6.02 15.88 -21.23
N VAL A 141 4.74 16.06 -20.93
CA VAL A 141 3.78 14.95 -20.83
C VAL A 141 3.51 14.26 -22.18
N GLN A 142 3.92 14.86 -23.28
CA GLN A 142 3.93 14.23 -24.60
C GLN A 142 5.21 13.38 -24.75
N SER A 143 5.07 12.05 -24.67
CA SER A 143 6.14 11.09 -24.94
C SER A 143 5.81 10.29 -26.19
N VAL A 144 6.84 9.85 -26.91
CA VAL A 144 6.72 8.92 -28.05
C VAL A 144 6.50 7.48 -27.56
N ALA A 145 6.99 7.15 -26.37
CA ALA A 145 6.81 5.84 -25.74
C ALA A 145 5.68 5.87 -24.70
N PRO A 146 4.87 4.78 -24.60
CA PRO A 146 3.83 4.69 -23.59
C PRO A 146 4.45 4.66 -22.20
N ARG A 147 3.81 5.35 -21.26
CA ARG A 147 4.15 5.31 -19.83
C ARG A 147 3.35 4.22 -19.16
N LYS A 148 3.89 3.63 -18.10
CA LYS A 148 3.22 2.58 -17.34
C LYS A 148 2.85 3.10 -15.97
N TRP A 149 1.61 2.90 -15.54
CA TRP A 149 1.23 3.19 -14.16
C TRP A 149 0.75 1.95 -13.42
N SER A 150 1.19 1.85 -12.17
CA SER A 150 0.81 0.79 -11.25
C SER A 150 0.33 1.39 -9.94
N ILE A 151 -0.70 0.80 -9.35
CA ILE A 151 -1.28 1.20 -8.07
C ILE A 151 -1.26 0.02 -7.11
N VAL A 152 -0.75 0.26 -5.90
CA VAL A 152 -0.61 -0.74 -4.84
C VAL A 152 -1.39 -0.28 -3.62
N GLY A 153 -2.37 -1.07 -3.19
CA GLY A 153 -3.18 -0.78 -2.00
C GLY A 153 -2.99 -1.81 -0.90
N HIS A 154 -2.93 -1.38 0.36
CA HIS A 154 -3.03 -2.28 1.52
C HIS A 154 -4.36 -2.10 2.21
N SER A 155 -5.02 -3.21 2.59
CA SER A 155 -6.24 -3.18 3.39
C SER A 155 -7.29 -2.26 2.76
N PHE A 156 -7.84 -1.33 3.54
CA PHE A 156 -8.75 -0.28 3.08
C PHE A 156 -8.22 0.53 1.87
N GLY A 157 -6.90 0.74 1.78
CA GLY A 157 -6.25 1.42 0.67
C GLY A 157 -6.51 0.79 -0.70
N GLY A 158 -6.71 -0.53 -0.76
CA GLY A 158 -7.10 -1.18 -2.01
C GLY A 158 -8.53 -0.85 -2.47
N LEU A 159 -9.47 -0.60 -1.55
CA LEU A 159 -10.81 -0.12 -1.89
C LEU A 159 -10.77 1.35 -2.33
N ILE A 160 -10.00 2.19 -1.64
CA ILE A 160 -9.71 3.57 -2.05
C ILE A 160 -9.15 3.59 -3.47
N ALA A 161 -8.14 2.75 -3.74
CA ALA A 161 -7.51 2.62 -5.05
C ALA A 161 -8.53 2.25 -6.14
N ARG A 162 -9.39 1.25 -5.91
CA ARG A 162 -10.46 0.87 -6.86
C ARG A 162 -11.41 2.03 -7.17
N HIS A 163 -11.82 2.78 -6.15
CA HIS A 163 -12.75 3.90 -6.34
C HIS A 163 -12.07 5.07 -7.07
N CYS A 164 -10.79 5.31 -6.82
CA CYS A 164 -10.00 6.34 -7.49
C CYS A 164 -9.91 6.14 -9.02
N LEU A 165 -9.93 4.89 -9.51
CA LEU A 165 -9.62 4.59 -10.91
C LEU A 165 -10.51 5.34 -11.91
N ILE A 166 -11.79 5.54 -11.61
CA ILE A 166 -12.73 6.22 -12.53
C ILE A 166 -12.42 7.71 -12.73
N PHE A 167 -11.71 8.33 -11.79
CA PHE A 167 -11.46 9.78 -11.80
C PHE A 167 -10.19 10.20 -12.53
N VAL A 168 -9.41 9.25 -13.04
CA VAL A 168 -8.08 9.51 -13.64
C VAL A 168 -7.92 9.02 -15.07
N GLN A 169 -8.86 8.19 -15.58
CA GLN A 169 -8.65 7.43 -16.82
C GLN A 169 -8.45 8.32 -18.06
N ASP A 170 -9.24 9.36 -18.23
CA ASP A 170 -9.22 10.18 -19.45
C ASP A 170 -7.97 11.03 -19.55
N LEU A 171 -7.49 11.56 -18.42
CA LEU A 171 -6.20 12.20 -18.36
C LEU A 171 -5.10 11.19 -18.71
N PHE A 172 -5.11 10.01 -18.09
CA PHE A 172 -4.06 9.01 -18.31
C PHE A 172 -4.00 8.58 -19.78
N ARG A 173 -5.16 8.35 -20.43
CA ARG A 173 -5.24 8.14 -21.87
C ARG A 173 -4.65 9.30 -22.67
N SER A 174 -5.01 10.54 -22.31
CA SER A 174 -4.51 11.75 -22.98
C SER A 174 -2.98 11.92 -22.84
N LEU A 175 -2.41 11.42 -21.75
CA LEU A 175 -0.97 11.43 -21.47
C LEU A 175 -0.21 10.20 -22.01
N GLY A 176 -0.89 9.26 -22.66
CA GLY A 176 -0.28 8.00 -23.13
C GLY A 176 0.18 7.10 -21.98
N VAL A 177 -0.50 7.18 -20.83
CA VAL A 177 -0.24 6.38 -19.64
C VAL A 177 -1.13 5.13 -19.66
N VAL A 178 -0.51 3.97 -19.73
CA VAL A 178 -1.15 2.65 -19.85
C VAL A 178 -1.26 1.99 -18.47
N PRO A 179 -2.46 1.51 -18.07
CA PRO A 179 -2.65 0.76 -16.83
C PRO A 179 -1.90 -0.57 -16.83
N GLU A 180 -0.86 -0.64 -16.00
CA GLU A 180 0.04 -1.79 -15.94
C GLU A 180 -0.38 -2.74 -14.83
N SER A 181 -0.18 -2.38 -13.56
CA SER A 181 -0.48 -3.25 -12.42
C SER A 181 -1.45 -2.63 -11.41
N PHE A 182 -2.55 -3.33 -11.11
CA PHE A 182 -3.39 -3.11 -9.95
C PHE A 182 -3.08 -4.23 -8.94
N LEU A 183 -2.43 -3.89 -7.82
CA LEU A 183 -2.03 -4.85 -6.79
C LEU A 183 -2.64 -4.47 -5.44
N THR A 184 -3.25 -5.43 -4.75
CA THR A 184 -3.76 -5.22 -3.40
C THR A 184 -3.23 -6.26 -2.44
N LEU A 185 -3.00 -5.86 -1.18
CA LEU A 185 -2.55 -6.72 -0.09
C LEU A 185 -3.55 -6.65 1.07
N CYS A 186 -4.13 -7.79 1.44
CA CYS A 186 -5.13 -7.94 2.50
C CYS A 186 -6.32 -6.98 2.36
N THR A 187 -6.74 -6.66 1.13
CA THR A 187 -7.85 -5.73 0.87
C THR A 187 -9.21 -6.44 0.96
N PRO A 188 -10.20 -5.90 1.69
CA PRO A 188 -11.51 -6.56 1.81
C PRO A 188 -12.39 -6.30 0.59
N HIS A 189 -12.10 -6.95 -0.55
CA HIS A 189 -12.85 -6.75 -1.81
C HIS A 189 -14.32 -7.19 -1.72
N LEU A 190 -14.62 -8.18 -0.88
CA LEU A 190 -15.97 -8.69 -0.58
C LEU A 190 -16.49 -8.19 0.77
N GLY A 191 -15.89 -7.11 1.31
CA GLY A 191 -16.18 -6.63 2.65
C GLY A 191 -15.62 -7.52 3.76
N SER A 192 -16.07 -7.30 4.99
CA SER A 192 -15.60 -8.00 6.20
C SER A 192 -16.75 -8.44 7.10
N ARG A 193 -17.96 -8.51 6.52
CA ARG A 193 -19.19 -8.91 7.22
C ARG A 193 -19.09 -10.37 7.68
N ARG A 194 -19.32 -10.64 8.96
CA ARG A 194 -19.30 -12.01 9.53
C ARG A 194 -20.68 -12.67 9.38
N PRO A 195 -20.78 -13.98 9.10
CA PRO A 195 -22.08 -14.66 8.99
C PRO A 195 -22.79 -14.70 10.33
N GLY A 196 -24.12 -14.59 10.37
CA GLY A 196 -24.90 -14.57 11.63
C GLY A 196 -24.96 -15.92 12.37
N GLY A 197 -25.21 -15.90 13.70
CA GLY A 197 -25.61 -17.08 14.50
C GLY A 197 -24.56 -17.69 15.46
N GLY A 198 -24.81 -17.64 16.77
CA GLY A 198 -24.09 -18.38 17.81
C GLY A 198 -23.33 -17.53 18.85
N LEU A 199 -23.19 -18.03 20.09
CA LEU A 199 -22.48 -17.38 21.22
C LEU A 199 -21.00 -17.06 20.92
N TRP A 200 -20.32 -17.93 20.18
CA TRP A 200 -18.93 -17.69 19.73
C TRP A 200 -18.82 -16.51 18.77
N LYS A 201 -19.87 -16.25 17.98
CA LYS A 201 -19.93 -15.10 17.05
C LYS A 201 -20.08 -13.78 17.78
N LEU A 202 -20.77 -13.74 18.93
CA LEU A 202 -20.81 -12.55 19.80
C LEU A 202 -19.43 -12.24 20.39
N VAL A 203 -18.64 -13.24 20.75
CA VAL A 203 -17.29 -13.06 21.29
C VAL A 203 -16.33 -12.54 20.22
N VAL A 204 -16.32 -13.13 19.02
CA VAL A 204 -15.49 -12.67 17.90
C VAL A 204 -15.95 -11.32 17.40
N GLN A 205 -17.26 -11.09 17.26
CA GLN A 205 -17.81 -9.80 16.89
C GLN A 205 -17.46 -8.73 17.92
N GLN A 206 -17.53 -9.02 19.23
CA GLN A 206 -17.13 -8.09 20.27
C GLN A 206 -15.62 -7.84 20.25
N ALA A 207 -14.78 -8.87 20.07
CA ALA A 207 -13.33 -8.72 19.99
C ALA A 207 -12.89 -7.93 18.75
N VAL A 208 -13.47 -8.23 17.59
CA VAL A 208 -13.24 -7.51 16.33
C VAL A 208 -13.80 -6.10 16.44
N HIS A 209 -15.00 -5.89 16.99
CA HIS A 209 -15.57 -4.55 17.19
C HIS A 209 -14.78 -3.73 18.21
N THR A 210 -14.25 -4.34 19.28
CA THR A 210 -13.37 -3.69 20.27
C THR A 210 -11.99 -3.39 19.67
N VAL A 211 -11.41 -4.29 18.89
CA VAL A 211 -10.13 -4.06 18.20
C VAL A 211 -10.30 -2.97 17.16
N LEU A 212 -11.32 -3.09 16.30
CA LEU A 212 -11.63 -2.13 15.26
C LEU A 212 -12.07 -0.78 15.83
N SER A 213 -12.69 -0.73 17.02
CA SER A 213 -12.98 0.53 17.71
C SER A 213 -11.77 1.14 18.39
N ILE A 214 -10.82 0.33 18.89
CA ILE A 214 -9.53 0.81 19.45
C ILE A 214 -8.58 1.28 18.33
N THR A 215 -8.63 0.68 17.13
CA THR A 215 -7.94 1.17 15.92
C THR A 215 -8.77 2.14 15.08
N SER A 216 -9.96 2.50 15.58
CA SER A 216 -10.97 3.45 15.07
C SER A 216 -11.48 3.25 13.62
N LEU A 217 -12.30 2.22 13.42
CA LEU A 217 -13.30 2.05 12.35
C LEU A 217 -14.68 2.58 12.78
N TYR A 218 -14.74 3.74 13.43
CA TYR A 218 -15.99 4.46 13.65
C TYR A 218 -16.12 5.59 12.62
N GLY A 219 -17.09 5.46 11.71
CA GLY A 219 -17.30 6.40 10.59
C GLY A 219 -17.94 5.73 9.38
N GLN A 220 -17.88 6.39 8.21
CA GLN A 220 -18.39 5.82 6.96
C GLN A 220 -17.58 4.59 6.52
N THR A 221 -16.28 4.57 6.79
CA THR A 221 -15.38 3.46 6.46
C THR A 221 -15.79 2.13 7.09
N GLY A 222 -16.26 2.14 8.34
CA GLY A 222 -16.78 0.92 8.98
C GLY A 222 -18.01 0.38 8.25
N ARG A 223 -18.90 1.26 7.79
CA ARG A 223 -20.09 0.86 7.01
C ARG A 223 -19.73 0.28 5.66
N ASP A 224 -18.78 0.90 4.96
CA ASP A 224 -18.28 0.42 3.67
C ASP A 224 -17.64 -0.97 3.81
N LEU A 225 -16.83 -1.18 4.85
CA LEU A 225 -16.18 -2.47 5.13
C LEU A 225 -17.18 -3.55 5.53
N LEU A 226 -18.22 -3.20 6.29
CA LEU A 226 -19.26 -4.15 6.73
C LEU A 226 -20.39 -4.34 5.69
N LEU A 227 -20.29 -3.68 4.53
CA LEU A 227 -21.33 -3.65 3.49
C LEU A 227 -22.71 -3.25 4.04
N GLN A 228 -22.74 -2.22 4.90
CA GLN A 228 -23.96 -1.73 5.53
C GLN A 228 -24.59 -0.59 4.73
N GLY A 229 -25.92 -0.64 4.55
CA GLY A 229 -26.66 0.37 3.79
C GLY A 229 -26.25 0.38 2.31
N ASP A 230 -26.28 1.57 1.70
CA ASP A 230 -25.87 1.78 0.30
C ASP A 230 -24.35 1.92 0.18
N ALA A 231 -23.60 0.95 0.71
CA ALA A 231 -22.15 0.91 0.59
C ALA A 231 -21.75 0.94 -0.90
N ILE A 232 -20.67 1.66 -1.23
CA ILE A 232 -20.21 1.75 -2.62
C ILE A 232 -19.53 0.46 -3.11
N VAL A 233 -19.03 -0.37 -2.19
CA VAL A 233 -18.22 -1.56 -2.49
C VAL A 233 -18.96 -2.60 -3.37
N PRO A 234 -20.24 -2.93 -3.12
CA PRO A 234 -21.03 -3.77 -4.03
C PRO A 234 -21.17 -3.17 -5.42
N ARG A 235 -21.49 -1.87 -5.53
CA ARG A 235 -21.64 -1.16 -6.82
C ARG A 235 -20.34 -1.12 -7.63
N MET A 236 -19.19 -1.01 -6.96
CA MET A 236 -17.87 -1.10 -7.60
C MET A 236 -17.53 -2.51 -8.11
N SER A 237 -18.33 -3.51 -7.75
CA SER A 237 -18.13 -4.92 -8.04
C SER A 237 -19.22 -5.48 -8.97
N ASP A 238 -20.26 -4.69 -9.22
CA ASP A 238 -21.40 -5.08 -10.03
C ASP A 238 -21.13 -4.73 -11.51
N PRO A 239 -21.12 -5.72 -12.42
CA PRO A 239 -20.95 -5.48 -13.85
C PRO A 239 -22.19 -4.84 -14.49
N SER A 240 -23.35 -4.92 -13.85
CA SER A 240 -24.68 -4.54 -14.35
C SER A 240 -25.21 -3.19 -13.83
N THR A 241 -24.65 -2.62 -12.76
CA THR A 241 -25.07 -1.30 -12.24
C THR A 241 -24.80 -0.17 -13.23
N TRP A 242 -25.84 0.25 -13.97
CA TRP A 242 -26.06 1.64 -14.35
C TRP A 242 -27.56 1.96 -14.27
N PRO A 243 -27.97 3.19 -13.89
CA PRO A 243 -29.37 3.53 -13.64
C PRO A 243 -30.20 3.52 -14.92
N HIS A 244 -31.44 3.08 -14.78
CA HIS A 244 -32.53 3.43 -15.69
C HIS A 244 -32.72 4.95 -15.76
N VAL A 245 -31.99 5.64 -16.64
CA VAL A 245 -32.38 6.95 -17.18
C VAL A 245 -32.21 6.94 -18.70
N ARG A 246 -33.23 7.48 -19.37
CA ARG A 246 -33.54 7.42 -20.81
C ARG A 246 -32.44 8.01 -21.72
N GLU A 247 -32.03 7.19 -22.72
CA GLU A 247 -31.43 7.51 -24.05
C GLU A 247 -30.00 8.11 -24.17
N PRO A 248 -29.26 7.95 -25.32
CA PRO A 248 -29.45 7.09 -26.50
C PRO A 248 -28.33 6.00 -26.66
N PRO A 249 -28.43 5.08 -27.65
CA PRO A 249 -27.69 3.82 -27.66
C PRO A 249 -26.37 3.94 -28.45
N HIS A 250 -25.27 4.37 -27.83
CA HIS A 250 -23.90 4.13 -28.33
C HIS A 250 -22.78 4.44 -27.32
N ALA A 251 -23.04 4.29 -26.01
CA ALA A 251 -22.01 4.31 -24.98
C ALA A 251 -22.06 2.98 -24.22
N SER A 252 -20.92 2.30 -24.16
CA SER A 252 -20.73 0.94 -23.64
C SER A 252 -21.37 0.73 -22.26
N THR A 253 -22.18 -0.32 -22.19
CA THR A 253 -23.07 -0.77 -21.11
C THR A 253 -22.33 -1.43 -19.93
N GLU A 254 -21.13 -0.99 -19.59
CA GLU A 254 -20.30 -1.58 -18.53
C GLU A 254 -20.20 -0.65 -17.32
N SER A 255 -20.22 -1.22 -16.11
CA SER A 255 -19.90 -0.47 -14.88
C SER A 255 -18.55 0.22 -15.01
N ASN A 256 -18.53 1.56 -14.92
CA ASN A 256 -17.31 2.38 -15.05
C ASN A 256 -16.18 1.88 -14.13
N PHE A 257 -16.53 1.35 -12.94
CA PHE A 257 -15.57 0.77 -12.00
C PHE A 257 -14.96 -0.53 -12.50
N MET A 258 -15.78 -1.45 -13.03
CA MET A 258 -15.30 -2.72 -13.59
C MET A 258 -14.49 -2.51 -14.86
N HIS A 259 -14.90 -1.57 -15.72
CA HIS A 259 -14.12 -1.17 -16.89
C HIS A 259 -12.77 -0.55 -16.47
N ALA A 260 -12.76 0.33 -15.47
CA ALA A 260 -11.52 0.91 -14.93
C ALA A 260 -10.54 -0.15 -14.43
N LEU A 261 -11.06 -1.12 -13.68
CA LEU A 261 -10.29 -2.20 -13.08
C LEU A 261 -9.83 -3.21 -14.15
N GLY A 262 -10.68 -3.48 -15.13
CA GLY A 262 -10.41 -4.34 -16.28
C GLY A 262 -9.33 -3.80 -17.22
N ALA A 263 -9.14 -2.47 -17.25
CA ALA A 263 -8.14 -1.82 -18.10
C ALA A 263 -6.68 -2.12 -17.71
N PHE A 264 -6.42 -2.59 -16.48
CA PHE A 264 -5.08 -3.01 -16.07
C PHE A 264 -4.68 -4.30 -16.76
N HIS A 265 -3.48 -4.34 -17.35
CA HIS A 265 -2.92 -5.59 -17.88
C HIS A 265 -2.85 -6.65 -16.79
N HIS A 266 -2.55 -6.24 -15.57
CA HIS A 266 -2.16 -7.12 -14.49
C HIS A 266 -2.93 -6.77 -13.21
N ARG A 267 -3.81 -7.66 -12.76
CA ARG A 267 -4.56 -7.53 -11.51
C ARG A 267 -4.10 -8.61 -10.54
N THR A 268 -3.53 -8.21 -9.39
CA THR A 268 -2.93 -9.12 -8.41
C THR A 268 -3.54 -8.92 -7.03
N LEU A 269 -3.99 -10.01 -6.43
CA LEU A 269 -4.57 -10.06 -5.08
C LEU A 269 -3.62 -10.78 -4.14
N GLY A 270 -3.19 -10.14 -3.07
CA GLY A 270 -2.45 -10.77 -1.98
C GLY A 270 -3.29 -10.89 -0.72
N GLY A 271 -3.26 -12.05 -0.10
CA GLY A 271 -4.04 -12.31 1.10
C GLY A 271 -3.41 -13.39 1.97
N LEU A 272 -3.61 -13.26 3.28
CA LEU A 272 -3.16 -14.25 4.25
C LEU A 272 -4.12 -15.43 4.27
N VAL A 273 -3.61 -16.65 4.04
CA VAL A 273 -4.45 -17.87 4.04
C VAL A 273 -4.98 -18.23 5.42
N ALA A 274 -4.34 -17.74 6.49
CA ALA A 274 -4.74 -18.00 7.86
C ALA A 274 -4.32 -16.85 8.79
N GLY A 275 -5.10 -16.63 9.85
CA GLY A 275 -4.78 -15.72 10.96
C GLY A 275 -5.10 -14.24 10.72
N ASP A 276 -5.49 -13.83 9.51
CA ASP A 276 -6.02 -12.48 9.29
C ASP A 276 -7.46 -12.40 9.78
N HIS A 277 -7.60 -11.88 11.00
CA HIS A 277 -8.88 -11.69 11.66
C HIS A 277 -9.56 -10.37 11.28
N LEU A 278 -8.90 -9.49 10.52
CA LEU A 278 -9.51 -8.26 10.01
C LEU A 278 -10.13 -8.52 8.65
N VAL A 279 -9.34 -9.10 7.74
CA VAL A 279 -9.74 -9.37 6.36
C VAL A 279 -9.56 -10.86 6.07
N PRO A 280 -10.66 -11.64 6.04
CA PRO A 280 -10.60 -13.04 5.68
C PRO A 280 -9.99 -13.24 4.28
N HIS A 281 -9.26 -14.35 4.12
CA HIS A 281 -8.62 -14.73 2.85
C HIS A 281 -9.57 -14.61 1.66
N ALA A 282 -10.80 -15.10 1.82
CA ALA A 282 -11.83 -15.04 0.79
C ALA A 282 -12.14 -13.63 0.30
N SER A 283 -12.17 -12.65 1.21
CA SER A 283 -12.38 -11.25 0.83
C SER A 283 -11.18 -10.66 0.12
N SER A 284 -9.96 -11.06 0.51
CA SER A 284 -8.73 -10.55 -0.09
C SER A 284 -8.33 -11.17 -1.42
N CYS A 285 -8.67 -12.43 -1.64
CA CYS A 285 -8.23 -13.20 -2.82
C CYS A 285 -9.38 -13.65 -3.72
N LEU A 286 -10.64 -13.36 -3.36
CA LEU A 286 -11.83 -13.79 -4.12
C LEU A 286 -11.92 -15.32 -4.27
N CYS A 287 -11.55 -16.04 -3.20
CA CYS A 287 -11.57 -17.51 -3.12
C CYS A 287 -12.29 -17.95 -1.83
N LEU A 288 -13.42 -18.65 -1.95
CA LEU A 288 -14.20 -19.09 -0.79
C LEU A 288 -13.50 -20.15 0.07
N VAL A 289 -12.59 -20.89 -0.56
CA VAL A 289 -11.70 -21.83 0.10
C VAL A 289 -10.30 -21.24 0.04
N PRO A 290 -9.54 -21.20 1.15
CA PRO A 290 -8.11 -20.91 1.13
C PRO A 290 -7.30 -22.15 0.68
N PRO A 291 -6.25 -22.01 -0.15
CA PRO A 291 -5.46 -23.17 -0.56
C PRO A 291 -4.53 -23.63 0.57
N SER A 292 -4.15 -24.89 0.54
CA SER A 292 -3.14 -25.44 1.43
C SER A 292 -1.75 -24.91 1.05
N VAL A 293 -1.22 -23.99 1.86
CA VAL A 293 0.15 -23.48 1.75
C VAL A 293 0.90 -23.89 3.02
N GLU A 294 1.83 -24.84 2.87
CA GLU A 294 2.61 -25.37 3.99
C GLU A 294 3.84 -24.50 4.26
N LEU A 295 4.18 -24.36 5.55
CA LEU A 295 5.41 -23.68 5.95
C LEU A 295 6.62 -24.59 5.73
N PRO A 296 7.80 -24.05 5.39
CA PRO A 296 9.00 -24.85 5.20
C PRO A 296 9.35 -25.66 6.46
N THR A 297 9.56 -26.96 6.34
CA THR A 297 9.83 -27.86 7.47
C THR A 297 11.24 -27.74 8.06
N THR A 298 12.13 -26.98 7.42
CA THR A 298 13.58 -27.04 7.63
C THR A 298 14.13 -26.11 8.72
N THR A 299 13.32 -25.26 9.35
CA THR A 299 13.79 -24.35 10.42
C THR A 299 13.17 -24.67 11.80
N PRO A 300 13.96 -24.82 12.88
CA PRO A 300 13.45 -25.24 14.20
C PRO A 300 12.54 -24.22 14.91
N SER A 301 12.36 -23.01 14.36
CA SER A 301 11.55 -21.95 14.95
C SER A 301 10.35 -21.64 14.03
N ALA A 302 9.24 -22.34 14.24
CA ALA A 302 7.99 -22.16 13.50
C ALA A 302 7.45 -20.71 13.51
N SER A 303 7.92 -19.88 14.45
CA SER A 303 7.58 -18.45 14.57
C SER A 303 8.27 -17.52 13.56
N ARG A 304 9.15 -18.03 12.70
CA ARG A 304 9.99 -17.22 11.77
C ARG A 304 9.85 -17.63 10.31
N GLN A 305 8.87 -18.48 10.01
CA GLN A 305 8.68 -19.07 8.69
C GLN A 305 7.55 -18.36 7.94
N TRP A 306 7.70 -18.24 6.63
CA TRP A 306 6.61 -17.87 5.74
C TRP A 306 6.69 -18.72 4.48
N ALA A 307 5.57 -18.84 3.78
CA ALA A 307 5.45 -19.53 2.51
C ALA A 307 4.46 -18.79 1.62
N LEU A 308 4.63 -18.94 0.31
CA LEU A 308 3.82 -18.27 -0.69
C LEU A 308 3.22 -19.30 -1.63
N GLY A 309 1.90 -19.40 -1.68
CA GLY A 309 1.21 -20.00 -2.83
C GLY A 309 0.96 -18.94 -3.89
N HIS A 310 0.99 -19.28 -5.18
CA HIS A 310 0.63 -18.35 -6.25
C HIS A 310 -0.25 -18.99 -7.33
N SER A 311 -1.12 -18.20 -7.95
CA SER A 311 -1.90 -18.62 -9.12
C SER A 311 -2.06 -17.48 -10.14
N GLY A 312 -2.29 -17.84 -11.41
CA GLY A 312 -2.54 -16.89 -12.50
C GLY A 312 -1.31 -16.13 -13.02
N PHE A 313 -0.10 -16.58 -12.66
CA PHE A 313 1.17 -16.03 -13.15
C PHE A 313 1.78 -16.96 -14.21
N ASP A 314 2.63 -16.42 -15.08
CA ASP A 314 3.39 -17.20 -16.06
C ASP A 314 4.48 -18.06 -15.37
N ASP A 315 4.71 -19.28 -15.87
CA ASP A 315 5.59 -20.29 -15.27
C ASP A 315 7.09 -19.92 -15.21
N HIS A 316 7.49 -18.79 -15.81
CA HIS A 316 8.88 -18.35 -15.92
C HIS A 316 9.18 -17.03 -15.20
N ALA A 317 8.29 -16.57 -14.33
CA ALA A 317 8.50 -15.31 -13.64
C ALA A 317 9.70 -15.40 -12.65
N PRO A 318 10.70 -14.49 -12.72
CA PRO A 318 11.96 -14.62 -11.95
C PRO A 318 11.83 -14.60 -10.43
N TRP A 319 10.67 -14.20 -9.90
CA TRP A 319 10.39 -14.18 -8.46
C TRP A 319 9.85 -15.52 -7.94
N LEU A 320 9.51 -16.47 -8.81
CA LEU A 320 8.93 -17.77 -8.44
C LEU A 320 9.88 -18.63 -7.60
N ASP A 321 11.20 -18.48 -7.76
CA ASP A 321 12.20 -19.21 -6.99
C ASP A 321 12.22 -18.85 -5.49
N ARG A 322 11.51 -17.81 -5.06
CA ARG A 322 11.54 -17.25 -3.70
C ARG A 322 10.64 -17.98 -2.70
N ALA A 323 10.71 -19.32 -2.68
CA ALA A 323 9.88 -20.20 -1.85
C ALA A 323 8.37 -20.10 -2.16
N SER A 324 8.05 -20.02 -3.46
CA SER A 324 6.67 -20.02 -3.93
C SER A 324 6.22 -21.42 -4.41
N VAL A 325 4.95 -21.74 -4.19
CA VAL A 325 4.31 -22.99 -4.63
C VAL A 325 3.20 -22.64 -5.61
N ALA A 326 3.23 -23.23 -6.80
CA ALA A 326 2.19 -23.04 -7.80
C ALA A 326 0.89 -23.71 -7.35
N ILE A 327 -0.20 -22.93 -7.31
CA ILE A 327 -1.56 -23.41 -7.09
C ILE A 327 -2.20 -23.68 -8.46
N PRO A 328 -2.71 -24.89 -8.73
CA PRO A 328 -3.20 -25.26 -10.05
C PRO A 328 -4.40 -24.39 -10.51
N PRO A 329 -4.54 -24.08 -11.81
CA PRO A 329 -5.69 -23.33 -12.33
C PRO A 329 -7.05 -23.99 -12.05
N ALA A 330 -7.08 -25.32 -11.91
CA ALA A 330 -8.29 -26.06 -11.53
C ALA A 330 -8.82 -25.65 -10.15
N TYR A 331 -7.95 -25.21 -9.25
CA TYR A 331 -8.33 -24.65 -7.96
C TYR A 331 -9.17 -23.39 -8.12
N ASP A 332 -8.68 -22.44 -8.92
CA ASP A 332 -9.36 -21.16 -9.19
C ASP A 332 -10.70 -21.38 -9.88
N ALA A 333 -10.78 -22.31 -10.83
CA ALA A 333 -12.03 -22.67 -11.49
C ALA A 333 -13.07 -23.25 -10.52
N ALA A 334 -12.63 -23.99 -9.50
CA ALA A 334 -13.51 -24.55 -8.45
C ALA A 334 -14.02 -23.49 -7.46
N GLN A 335 -13.50 -22.26 -7.49
CA GLN A 335 -13.95 -21.15 -6.64
C GLN A 335 -15.09 -20.32 -7.28
N LEU A 336 -15.52 -20.67 -8.49
CA LEU A 336 -16.62 -19.98 -9.18
C LEU A 336 -17.94 -20.31 -8.50
N VAL A 337 -18.68 -19.28 -8.09
CA VAL A 337 -20.00 -19.43 -7.47
C VAL A 337 -21.07 -19.55 -8.55
N GLY A 338 -21.98 -20.50 -8.40
CA GLY A 338 -23.13 -20.66 -9.29
C GLY A 338 -24.14 -19.51 -9.21
N ASP A 339 -25.13 -19.51 -10.09
CA ASP A 339 -26.10 -18.41 -10.23
C ASP A 339 -27.18 -18.38 -9.14
N ASP A 340 -27.38 -19.47 -8.40
CA ASP A 340 -28.56 -19.66 -7.54
C ASP A 340 -28.45 -19.05 -6.12
N ASP A 341 -27.25 -18.69 -5.66
CA ASP A 341 -27.05 -18.11 -4.33
C ASP A 341 -26.95 -16.57 -4.38
N ASP A 342 -27.72 -15.89 -3.51
CA ASP A 342 -27.61 -14.43 -3.27
C ASP A 342 -26.50 -14.12 -2.25
N VAL A 343 -26.39 -14.94 -1.20
CA VAL A 343 -25.39 -14.81 -0.14
C VAL A 343 -24.82 -16.18 0.20
N THR A 344 -23.50 -16.29 0.21
CA THR A 344 -22.78 -17.50 0.57
C THR A 344 -21.80 -17.24 1.72
N THR A 345 -21.14 -18.28 2.23
CA THR A 345 -20.08 -18.16 3.23
C THR A 345 -18.80 -18.80 2.76
N ASP A 346 -17.66 -18.28 3.21
CA ASP A 346 -16.40 -18.97 3.02
C ASP A 346 -16.37 -20.29 3.82
N SER A 347 -15.46 -21.18 3.43
CA SER A 347 -15.31 -22.53 4.02
C SER A 347 -15.02 -22.55 5.52
N GLU A 348 -14.49 -21.45 6.06
CA GLU A 348 -14.21 -21.30 7.50
C GLU A 348 -15.33 -20.56 8.26
N GLU A 349 -16.45 -20.22 7.59
CA GLU A 349 -17.55 -19.41 8.12
C GLU A 349 -17.10 -18.08 8.75
N ARG A 350 -16.04 -17.48 8.22
CA ARG A 350 -15.49 -16.20 8.67
C ARG A 350 -16.08 -15.02 7.91
N LEU A 351 -16.67 -15.19 6.74
CA LEU A 351 -17.14 -14.11 5.87
C LEU A 351 -18.50 -14.47 5.26
N ALA A 352 -19.46 -13.56 5.39
CA ALA A 352 -20.69 -13.59 4.61
C ALA A 352 -20.45 -12.86 3.29
N VAL A 353 -20.43 -13.60 2.20
CA VAL A 353 -20.10 -13.13 0.86
C VAL A 353 -21.38 -12.84 0.09
N ASP A 354 -21.48 -11.64 -0.45
CA ASP A 354 -22.45 -11.32 -1.50
C ASP A 354 -21.99 -12.01 -2.79
N ALA A 355 -22.79 -12.96 -3.27
CA ALA A 355 -22.40 -13.79 -4.40
C ALA A 355 -22.37 -13.01 -5.71
N THR A 356 -23.19 -11.96 -5.84
CA THR A 356 -23.20 -11.07 -7.01
C THR A 356 -21.91 -10.25 -7.08
N MET A 357 -21.42 -9.75 -5.95
CA MET A 357 -20.12 -9.09 -5.90
C MET A 357 -18.98 -10.02 -6.31
N LEU A 358 -19.00 -11.25 -5.79
CA LEU A 358 -17.96 -12.24 -6.09
C LEU A 358 -17.98 -12.62 -7.57
N ARG A 359 -19.15 -12.97 -8.13
CA ARG A 359 -19.32 -13.26 -9.56
C ARG A 359 -18.86 -12.09 -10.42
N GLY A 360 -19.29 -10.87 -10.09
CA GLY A 360 -18.91 -9.66 -10.80
C GLY A 360 -17.40 -9.45 -10.85
N LEU A 361 -16.72 -9.58 -9.72
CA LEU A 361 -15.26 -9.48 -9.69
C LEU A 361 -14.54 -10.64 -10.39
N GLN A 362 -15.10 -11.85 -10.34
CA GLN A 362 -14.55 -13.02 -11.02
C GLN A 362 -14.70 -12.98 -12.55
N THR A 363 -15.47 -12.03 -13.12
CA THR A 363 -15.48 -11.78 -14.58
C THR A 363 -14.13 -11.30 -15.12
N LEU A 364 -13.29 -10.72 -14.26
CA LEU A 364 -11.94 -10.29 -14.60
C LEU A 364 -10.92 -11.40 -14.30
N SER A 365 -9.83 -11.46 -15.07
CA SER A 365 -8.72 -12.35 -14.74
C SER A 365 -7.89 -11.80 -13.58
N TRP A 366 -7.53 -12.67 -12.63
CA TRP A 366 -6.77 -12.32 -11.43
C TRP A 366 -5.55 -13.22 -11.24
N ARG A 367 -4.47 -12.60 -10.77
CA ARG A 367 -3.35 -13.25 -10.10
C ARG A 367 -3.58 -13.28 -8.60
N ARG A 368 -3.09 -14.32 -7.94
CA ARG A 368 -3.24 -14.47 -6.48
C ARG A 368 -1.92 -14.81 -5.81
N LEU A 369 -1.68 -14.17 -4.68
CA LEU A 369 -0.59 -14.41 -3.75
C LEU A 369 -1.20 -14.89 -2.42
N HIS A 370 -1.04 -16.17 -2.13
CA HIS A 370 -1.57 -16.84 -0.96
C HIS A 370 -0.48 -16.92 0.11
N ILE A 371 -0.54 -16.01 1.09
CA ILE A 371 0.56 -15.81 2.05
C ILE A 371 0.27 -16.64 3.30
N ARG A 372 1.20 -17.53 3.67
CA ARG A 372 1.18 -18.23 4.95
C ARG A 372 2.34 -17.72 5.80
N VAL A 373 2.06 -17.25 7.01
CA VAL A 373 3.11 -16.87 7.96
C VAL A 373 2.97 -17.67 9.25
N GLY A 374 4.08 -18.25 9.69
CA GLY A 374 4.22 -18.93 10.97
C GLY A 374 4.41 -17.92 12.09
N PHE A 375 3.52 -17.93 13.08
CA PHE A 375 3.50 -16.94 14.15
C PHE A 375 3.24 -17.58 15.52
N PRO A 376 3.85 -17.07 16.61
CA PRO A 376 3.45 -17.39 17.97
C PRO A 376 2.17 -16.62 18.34
N LEU A 377 1.26 -17.27 19.06
CA LEU A 377 -0.15 -16.90 19.34
C LEU A 377 -0.42 -15.47 19.87
N VAL A 378 0.58 -14.71 20.33
CA VAL A 378 0.42 -13.47 21.11
C VAL A 378 0.46 -12.18 20.26
N GLN A 379 0.61 -12.26 18.93
CA GLN A 379 0.74 -11.06 18.07
C GLN A 379 -0.20 -11.04 16.84
N TRP A 380 -1.33 -11.75 16.89
CA TRP A 380 -2.23 -11.93 15.75
C TRP A 380 -2.73 -10.62 15.09
N LEU A 381 -2.87 -9.52 15.86
CA LEU A 381 -3.25 -8.21 15.32
C LEU A 381 -2.22 -7.59 14.37
N LYS A 382 -0.95 -7.99 14.48
CA LYS A 382 0.11 -7.51 13.60
C LYS A 382 0.18 -8.27 12.29
N LEU A 383 -0.52 -9.41 12.17
CA LEU A 383 -0.40 -10.26 11.00
C LEU A 383 -0.96 -9.60 9.75
N HIS A 384 -2.08 -8.88 9.88
CA HIS A 384 -2.69 -8.11 8.79
C HIS A 384 -1.73 -7.08 8.15
N ASP A 385 -0.82 -6.55 8.96
CA ASP A 385 0.18 -5.56 8.58
C ASP A 385 1.51 -6.20 8.12
N TRP A 386 1.66 -7.53 8.24
CA TRP A 386 2.89 -8.24 7.89
C TRP A 386 3.29 -8.04 6.42
N PRO A 387 2.38 -8.12 5.42
CA PRO A 387 2.75 -7.97 4.00
C PRO A 387 3.36 -6.60 3.64
N ILE A 388 3.19 -5.59 4.48
CA ILE A 388 3.75 -4.24 4.29
C ILE A 388 4.82 -3.88 5.33
N GLY A 389 5.19 -4.80 6.23
CA GLY A 389 6.24 -4.55 7.22
C GLY A 389 5.88 -3.57 8.34
N ARG A 390 4.63 -3.11 8.41
CA ARG A 390 4.23 -2.09 9.37
C ARG A 390 4.36 -2.63 10.81
N LYS A 391 5.26 -2.03 11.59
CA LYS A 391 5.59 -2.39 12.98
C LYS A 391 5.96 -3.88 13.16
N GLN A 392 6.51 -4.48 12.11
CA GLN A 392 7.04 -5.83 12.13
C GLN A 392 8.47 -5.84 12.66
N ARG A 393 8.89 -6.99 13.19
CA ARG A 393 10.30 -7.17 13.57
C ARG A 393 11.07 -7.73 12.38
N PRO A 394 12.37 -7.42 12.22
CA PRO A 394 13.18 -7.97 11.12
C PRO A 394 13.14 -9.50 11.03
N GLU A 395 13.03 -10.20 12.17
CA GLU A 395 13.03 -11.67 12.19
C GLU A 395 11.76 -12.29 11.57
N SER A 396 10.73 -11.49 11.29
CA SER A 396 9.53 -11.98 10.59
C SER A 396 9.72 -12.06 9.07
N ARG A 397 10.89 -11.67 8.54
CA ARG A 397 11.30 -11.82 7.12
C ARG A 397 10.32 -11.19 6.12
N TRP A 398 9.58 -10.17 6.55
CA TRP A 398 8.60 -9.46 5.72
C TRP A 398 9.25 -8.69 4.55
N GLU A 399 10.53 -8.32 4.69
CA GLU A 399 11.32 -7.64 3.66
C GLU A 399 11.49 -8.53 2.42
N GLU A 400 11.65 -9.84 2.62
CA GLU A 400 11.75 -10.80 1.50
C GLU A 400 10.47 -10.85 0.67
N PHE A 401 9.31 -10.71 1.33
CA PHE A 401 8.03 -10.58 0.64
C PHE A 401 7.89 -9.23 -0.05
N THR A 402 8.40 -8.15 0.56
CA THR A 402 8.45 -6.82 -0.09
C THR A 402 9.25 -6.88 -1.39
N ASP A 403 10.36 -7.62 -1.42
CA ASP A 403 11.13 -7.84 -2.64
C ASP A 403 10.35 -8.64 -3.69
N VAL A 404 9.53 -9.63 -3.29
CA VAL A 404 8.66 -10.35 -4.23
C VAL A 404 7.67 -9.37 -4.87
N VAL A 405 7.02 -8.52 -4.06
CA VAL A 405 6.08 -7.51 -4.56
C VAL A 405 6.77 -6.53 -5.50
N ALA A 406 7.97 -6.06 -5.14
CA ALA A 406 8.78 -5.22 -6.03
C ALA A 406 9.10 -5.96 -7.33
N ALA A 407 9.59 -7.20 -7.28
CA ALA A 407 9.94 -7.99 -8.46
C ALA A 407 8.74 -8.22 -9.39
N ILE A 408 7.54 -8.44 -8.85
CA ILE A 408 6.31 -8.53 -9.64
C ILE A 408 6.06 -7.21 -10.41
N LEU A 409 6.14 -6.07 -9.72
CA LEU A 409 5.95 -4.75 -10.32
C LEU A 409 7.03 -4.41 -11.36
N LEU A 410 8.27 -4.84 -11.14
CA LEU A 410 9.39 -4.66 -12.07
C LEU A 410 9.26 -5.53 -13.32
N TYR A 411 8.92 -6.81 -13.16
CA TYR A 411 8.73 -7.76 -14.25
C TYR A 411 7.63 -7.30 -15.21
N ASN A 412 6.51 -6.85 -14.64
CA ASN A 412 5.42 -6.22 -15.38
C ASN A 412 5.86 -4.91 -16.07
N GLY A 413 6.72 -4.15 -15.40
CA GLY A 413 7.22 -2.86 -15.88
C GLY A 413 8.17 -2.96 -17.07
N VAL A 414 9.01 -4.01 -17.15
CA VAL A 414 10.17 -4.02 -18.05
C VAL A 414 10.27 -5.33 -18.85
N GLU A 415 10.10 -5.25 -20.17
CA GLU A 415 10.36 -6.38 -21.09
C GLU A 415 11.87 -6.77 -21.20
N ARG A 416 12.78 -6.04 -20.55
CA ARG A 416 14.25 -6.15 -20.78
C ARG A 416 15.15 -6.13 -19.54
N PHE A 417 14.64 -6.14 -18.30
CA PHE A 417 15.53 -5.96 -17.13
C PHE A 417 16.44 -7.17 -16.84
N PHE A 418 16.08 -8.37 -17.32
CA PHE A 418 16.78 -9.60 -16.96
C PHE A 418 17.93 -10.01 -17.90
N GLU A 419 18.22 -9.26 -18.97
CA GLU A 419 19.33 -9.59 -19.87
C GLU A 419 20.65 -8.86 -19.54
N THR A 420 20.62 -7.76 -18.77
CA THR A 420 21.84 -6.95 -18.57
C THR A 420 22.03 -6.29 -17.20
N ALA A 421 21.11 -6.44 -16.24
CA ALA A 421 21.25 -5.79 -14.93
C ALA A 421 21.62 -6.80 -13.82
N ALA A 422 22.71 -6.51 -13.10
CA ALA A 422 23.02 -7.19 -11.85
C ALA A 422 21.83 -7.06 -10.87
N PRO A 423 21.58 -8.08 -10.02
CA PRO A 423 20.46 -8.05 -9.07
C PRO A 423 20.55 -6.83 -8.13
N PRO A 424 19.42 -6.30 -7.63
CA PRO A 424 19.37 -5.06 -6.87
C PRO A 424 20.29 -5.07 -5.63
N LEU A 425 20.79 -3.89 -5.25
CA LEU A 425 21.89 -3.61 -4.31
C LEU A 425 21.86 -4.25 -2.91
N PHE A 426 20.81 -4.97 -2.51
CA PHE A 426 20.82 -5.79 -1.28
C PHE A 426 21.57 -7.12 -1.44
N TRP A 427 21.87 -7.53 -2.67
CA TRP A 427 22.53 -8.82 -2.94
C TRP A 427 24.02 -8.88 -2.55
N THR A 428 24.70 -7.74 -2.32
CA THR A 428 26.15 -7.68 -2.02
C THR A 428 26.50 -7.27 -0.58
N VAL A 429 25.56 -6.69 0.18
CA VAL A 429 25.84 -6.15 1.53
C VAL A 429 26.02 -7.26 2.58
N ALA A 430 25.52 -8.47 2.32
CA ALA A 430 25.73 -9.64 3.18
C ALA A 430 27.22 -10.01 3.38
N SER A 431 28.13 -9.50 2.53
CA SER A 431 29.58 -9.76 2.65
C SER A 431 30.39 -8.63 3.31
N MET A 432 29.76 -7.49 3.61
CA MET A 432 30.44 -6.34 4.25
C MET A 432 29.84 -5.96 5.62
N ALA A 433 28.78 -6.65 6.06
CA ALA A 433 28.15 -6.44 7.36
C ALA A 433 28.89 -7.14 8.52
N GLU A 434 29.77 -8.11 8.23
CA GLU A 434 30.43 -8.92 9.27
C GLU A 434 31.36 -8.08 10.18
N ASP A 435 32.02 -7.04 9.65
CA ASP A 435 32.94 -6.18 10.46
C ASP A 435 32.22 -5.10 11.29
N LYS A 436 30.99 -4.70 10.93
CA LYS A 436 30.21 -3.71 11.72
C LYS A 436 29.38 -4.39 12.82
N ASP A 437 28.93 -5.61 12.58
CA ASP A 437 28.15 -6.38 13.56
C ASP A 437 28.99 -6.83 14.77
N GLU A 438 30.29 -7.10 14.61
CA GLU A 438 31.16 -7.43 15.76
C GLU A 438 31.37 -6.26 16.72
N ALA A 439 31.58 -5.03 16.20
CA ALA A 439 31.73 -3.85 17.04
C ALA A 439 30.42 -3.47 17.75
N GLU A 440 29.28 -3.60 17.07
CA GLU A 440 27.97 -3.33 17.65
C GLU A 440 27.55 -4.41 18.68
N LEU A 441 27.91 -5.67 18.45
CA LEU A 441 27.68 -6.77 19.37
C LEU A 441 28.58 -6.66 20.61
N ALA A 442 29.88 -6.37 20.43
CA ALA A 442 30.81 -6.13 21.54
C ALA A 442 30.36 -4.94 22.40
N TYR A 443 29.82 -3.88 21.77
CA TYR A 443 29.22 -2.74 22.47
C TYR A 443 27.97 -3.13 23.27
N LYS A 444 27.03 -3.87 22.68
CA LYS A 444 25.81 -4.34 23.39
C LYS A 444 26.15 -5.24 24.57
N ILE A 445 27.18 -6.08 24.44
CA ILE A 445 27.69 -6.93 25.52
C ILE A 445 28.32 -6.08 26.63
N THR A 446 29.18 -5.11 26.26
CA THR A 446 29.85 -4.22 27.22
C THR A 446 28.83 -3.35 27.97
N LEU A 447 27.82 -2.81 27.26
CA LEU A 447 26.73 -2.02 27.86
C LEU A 447 25.89 -2.86 28.82
N ALA A 448 25.58 -4.12 28.46
CA ALA A 448 24.84 -5.04 29.33
C ALA A 448 25.63 -5.40 30.60
N GLN A 449 26.95 -5.61 30.48
CA GLN A 449 27.83 -5.86 31.62
C GLN A 449 27.94 -4.63 32.54
N LEU A 450 28.04 -3.43 31.96
CA LEU A 450 28.04 -2.17 32.72
C LEU A 450 26.68 -1.93 33.40
N HIS A 451 25.57 -2.26 32.74
CA HIS A 451 24.21 -2.25 33.33
C HIS A 451 24.09 -3.17 34.54
N GLU A 452 24.68 -4.37 34.46
CA GLU A 452 24.65 -5.37 35.52
C GLU A 452 25.49 -4.95 36.72
N GLN A 453 26.67 -4.39 36.48
CA GLN A 453 27.52 -3.78 37.52
C GLN A 453 26.82 -2.60 38.22
N LEU A 454 26.09 -1.76 37.47
CA LEU A 454 25.34 -0.64 38.03
C LEU A 454 24.15 -1.07 38.88
N ASN A 455 23.44 -2.14 38.49
CA ASN A 455 22.32 -2.70 39.24
C ASN A 455 22.75 -3.40 40.54
N GLY A 456 24.02 -3.84 40.62
CA GLY A 456 24.60 -4.43 41.82
C GLY A 456 24.85 -3.44 42.97
N VAL A 457 24.81 -2.13 42.70
CA VAL A 457 25.20 -1.08 43.67
C VAL A 457 24.11 -0.02 43.83
N VAL A 458 22.91 -0.35 44.34
CA VAL A 458 21.91 0.72 44.60
C VAL A 458 20.95 0.49 45.78
N LYS A 459 20.97 1.43 46.74
CA LYS A 459 19.78 1.83 47.54
C LYS A 459 18.97 2.90 46.77
N ARG A 460 17.64 2.78 46.83
CA ARG A 460 16.52 3.48 46.11
C ARG A 460 16.63 4.96 45.67
N GLY A 461 17.67 5.73 45.99
CA GLY A 461 17.83 7.13 45.56
C GLY A 461 18.45 7.35 44.18
N THR A 462 19.22 6.40 43.64
CA THR A 462 20.03 6.64 42.42
C THR A 462 19.36 6.18 41.11
N GLN A 463 18.24 5.45 41.15
CA GLN A 463 17.56 4.93 39.94
C GLN A 463 17.13 6.01 38.93
N VAL A 464 16.74 7.19 39.41
CA VAL A 464 16.32 8.32 38.55
C VAL A 464 17.53 8.95 37.84
N GLN A 465 18.70 8.96 38.48
CA GLN A 465 19.93 9.44 37.86
C GLN A 465 20.46 8.43 36.82
N VAL A 466 20.34 7.14 37.11
CA VAL A 466 20.64 6.05 36.17
C VAL A 466 19.75 6.12 34.93
N ALA A 467 18.45 6.37 35.11
CA ALA A 467 17.53 6.57 34.00
C ALA A 467 17.87 7.80 33.13
N LYS A 468 18.36 8.89 33.75
CA LYS A 468 18.86 10.07 33.02
C LYS A 468 20.16 9.79 32.25
N ALA A 469 21.09 9.02 32.82
CA ALA A 469 22.29 8.59 32.12
C ALA A 469 21.93 7.71 30.90
N HIS A 470 21.01 6.76 31.05
CA HIS A 470 20.50 5.95 29.92
C HIS A 470 19.85 6.79 28.83
N ALA A 471 19.04 7.79 29.19
CA ALA A 471 18.41 8.67 28.21
C ALA A 471 19.44 9.50 27.43
N LYS A 472 20.53 9.92 28.09
CA LYS A 472 21.63 10.65 27.45
C LYS A 472 22.43 9.75 26.49
N LEU A 473 22.73 8.51 26.90
CA LEU A 473 23.40 7.50 26.08
C LEU A 473 22.57 7.05 24.87
N ALA A 474 21.26 6.86 25.04
CA ALA A 474 20.35 6.55 23.94
C ALA A 474 20.28 7.67 22.89
N ASN A 475 20.44 8.94 23.29
CA ASN A 475 20.52 10.06 22.36
C ASN A 475 21.79 10.07 21.50
N HIS A 476 22.91 9.52 22.00
CA HIS A 476 24.11 9.34 21.20
C HIS A 476 23.92 8.25 20.12
N LEU A 477 23.20 7.17 20.44
CA LEU A 477 22.85 6.08 19.51
C LEU A 477 22.01 6.56 18.31
N ILE A 478 21.03 7.44 18.56
CA ILE A 478 20.12 7.97 17.54
C ILE A 478 20.81 8.97 16.60
N SER A 479 21.92 9.59 17.04
CA SER A 479 22.59 10.68 16.32
C SER A 479 23.82 10.25 15.50
N GLY A 480 24.19 8.96 15.50
CA GLY A 480 25.26 8.42 14.65
C GLY A 480 26.67 8.98 14.87
N ARG A 481 27.04 9.36 16.11
CA ARG A 481 28.40 9.86 16.45
C ARG A 481 29.17 8.95 17.41
N ASP A 482 30.50 9.14 17.37
CA ASP A 482 31.62 8.38 17.92
C ASP A 482 31.41 7.68 19.27
N TYR A 483 31.57 6.35 19.24
CA TYR A 483 31.12 5.40 20.25
C TYR A 483 32.08 5.26 21.44
N GLU A 484 33.38 5.47 21.22
CA GLU A 484 34.41 5.38 22.26
C GLU A 484 34.22 6.47 23.33
N SER A 485 33.86 7.69 22.91
CA SER A 485 33.59 8.81 23.81
C SER A 485 32.40 8.55 24.76
N ALA A 486 31.40 7.78 24.34
CA ALA A 486 30.24 7.47 25.16
C ALA A 486 30.58 6.45 26.27
N ILE A 487 31.49 5.51 25.97
CA ILE A 487 31.99 4.52 26.93
C ILE A 487 32.92 5.19 27.96
N ASP A 488 33.85 6.04 27.53
CA ASP A 488 34.77 6.78 28.41
C ASP A 488 34.01 7.70 29.38
N GLN A 489 32.95 8.35 28.90
CA GLN A 489 32.13 9.23 29.73
C GLN A 489 31.36 8.44 30.80
N PHE A 490 30.93 7.22 30.49
CA PHE A 490 30.26 6.32 31.44
C PHE A 490 31.24 5.80 32.50
N GLN A 491 32.45 5.38 32.10
CA GLN A 491 33.48 4.89 33.02
C GLN A 491 33.97 6.02 33.95
N SER A 492 34.05 7.25 33.45
CA SER A 492 34.39 8.44 34.26
C SER A 492 33.32 8.75 35.31
N GLU A 493 32.03 8.70 34.94
CA GLU A 493 30.93 8.89 35.90
C GLU A 493 30.84 7.77 36.94
N TRP A 494 31.19 6.52 36.56
CA TRP A 494 31.25 5.40 37.49
C TRP A 494 32.36 5.56 38.52
N THR A 495 33.56 5.94 38.08
CA THR A 495 34.73 6.14 38.96
C THR A 495 34.48 7.25 39.99
N LEU A 496 33.91 8.38 39.55
CA LEU A 496 33.52 9.49 40.43
C LEU A 496 32.52 9.08 41.52
N ARG A 497 31.65 8.11 41.24
CA ARG A 497 30.63 7.64 42.20
C ARG A 497 31.19 6.63 43.20
N GLN A 498 32.18 5.83 42.81
CA GLN A 498 32.90 4.96 43.75
C GLN A 498 33.72 5.76 44.78
N GLU A 499 34.27 6.92 44.40
CA GLU A 499 34.97 7.81 45.33
C GLU A 499 34.03 8.49 46.34
N ILE A 500 32.80 8.81 45.94
CA ILE A 500 31.78 9.45 46.81
C ILE A 500 31.22 8.48 47.86
N ASP A 501 31.10 7.19 47.55
CA ASP A 501 30.66 6.17 48.50
C ASP A 501 31.79 5.66 49.43
N GLY A 502 33.04 6.06 49.17
CA GLY A 502 34.23 5.71 49.95
C GLY A 502 34.66 6.72 51.03
N THR A 503 33.96 7.85 51.17
CA THR A 503 34.14 8.87 52.23
C THR A 503 32.90 8.96 53.09
#